data_AF-A0A930XYD9-F1
#
_entry.id   AF-A0A930XYD9-F1
#
_cell.length_a   1.000
_cell.length_b   1.000
_cell.length_c   1.000
_cell.angle_alpha   90.00
_cell.angle_beta   90.00
_cell.angle_gamma   90.00
#
_symmetry.space_group_name_H-M   'P 1'
#
loop_
_entity.id
_entity.type
_entity.pdbx_description
1 polymer ?
#
loop_
_entity_poly.entity_id
_entity_poly.type
_entity_poly.pdbx_seq_one_letter_code
_entity_poly.pdbx_strand_id
1 'polypeptide(L)' 'MAAKPRIDYLLNLQEVGKSYLQPNGQAITILHNISLTLNPGEIVALL' A
#
# COMPACT_ATOMS: atom_id res chain seq x y z
N MET A 1 -6.10 29.96 17.22
CA MET A 1 -5.34 29.64 15.99
C MET A 1 -5.38 28.13 15.81
N ALA A 2 -6.13 27.60 14.85
CA ALA A 2 -6.17 26.16 14.62
C ALA A 2 -6.21 25.89 13.12
N ALA A 3 -5.08 25.43 12.58
CA ALA A 3 -5.02 24.82 11.26
C ALA A 3 -3.85 23.84 11.25
N LYS A 4 -4.16 22.54 11.27
CA LYS A 4 -3.28 21.49 10.75
C LYS A 4 -4.13 20.61 9.84
N PRO A 5 -3.66 20.31 8.62
CA PRO A 5 -4.49 19.80 7.54
C PRO A 5 -5.12 18.45 7.87
N ARG A 6 -6.34 18.25 7.38
CA ARG A 6 -7.01 16.95 7.34
C ARG A 6 -6.15 15.99 6.52
N ILE A 7 -5.98 14.77 7.02
CA ILE A 7 -5.37 13.69 6.21
C ILE A 7 -6.47 13.26 5.24
N ASP A 8 -6.38 13.73 3.99
CA ASP A 8 -7.44 13.58 2.97
C ASP A 8 -7.34 12.27 2.16
N TYR A 9 -6.75 11.21 2.72
CA TYR A 9 -6.73 9.87 2.13
C TYR A 9 -7.01 8.80 3.19
N LEU A 10 -7.82 7.80 2.81
CA LEU A 10 -8.20 6.69 3.67
C LEU A 10 -7.06 5.67 3.80
N LEU A 11 -6.33 5.45 2.71
CA LEU A 11 -5.18 4.54 2.64
C LEU A 11 -4.17 5.04 1.60
N ASN A 12 -2.88 4.96 1.94
CA ASN A 12 -1.80 5.36 1.04
C ASN A 12 -0.67 4.33 1.16
N LEU A 13 -0.49 3.53 0.12
CA LEU A 13 0.63 2.63 -0.08
C LEU A 13 1.69 3.40 -0.86
N GLN A 14 2.90 3.44 -0.33
CA GLN A 14 4.05 4.03 -1.00
C GLN A 14 5.14 2.98 -1.08
N GLU A 15 5.47 2.59 -2.31
CA GLU A 15 6.57 1.67 -2.63
C GLU A 15 6.50 0.34 -1.86
N VAL A 16 5.28 -0.18 -1.68
CA VAL A 16 5.06 -1.39 -0.89
C VAL A 16 5.56 -2.62 -1.64
N GLY A 17 6.58 -3.24 -1.07
CA GLY A 17 7.10 -4.54 -1.50
C GLY A 17 6.80 -5.62 -0.47
N LYS A 18 6.66 -6.86 -0.93
CA LYS A 18 6.54 -8.02 -0.05
C LYS A 18 7.23 -9.23 -0.66
N SER A 19 8.14 -9.79 0.11
CA SER A 19 8.78 -11.08 -0.19
C SER A 19 8.46 -12.08 0.91
N TYR A 20 8.43 -13.35 0.53
CA TYR A 20 8.27 -14.49 1.42
C TYR A 20 9.42 -15.47 1.22
N LEU A 21 9.81 -16.15 2.30
CA LEU A 21 10.76 -17.24 2.22
C LEU A 21 10.03 -18.52 1.85
N GLN A 22 10.52 -19.19 0.82
CA GLN A 22 10.10 -20.53 0.47
C GLN A 22 10.73 -21.56 1.41
N PRO A 23 10.15 -22.77 1.55
CA PRO A 23 10.70 -23.83 2.40
C PRO A 23 12.14 -24.25 2.04
N ASN A 24 12.57 -24.04 0.80
CA ASN A 24 13.94 -24.28 0.34
C ASN A 24 14.93 -23.14 0.71
N GLY A 25 14.47 -22.12 1.45
CA GLY A 25 15.26 -20.96 1.86
C GLY A 25 15.35 -19.84 0.82
N GLN A 26 14.78 -20.01 -0.39
CA GLN A 26 14.78 -18.97 -1.42
C GLN A 26 13.73 -17.89 -1.12
N ALA A 27 14.09 -16.62 -1.29
CA ALA A 27 13.12 -15.53 -1.23
C ALA A 27 12.37 -15.40 -2.57
N ILE A 28 11.03 -15.31 -2.49
CA ILE A 28 10.17 -14.97 -3.63
C ILE A 28 9.47 -13.65 -3.36
N THR A 29 9.57 -12.72 -4.29
CA THR A 29 8.85 -11.44 -4.25
C THR A 29 7.46 -11.62 -4.82
N ILE A 30 6.44 -11.30 -4.02
CA ILE A 30 5.02 -11.41 -4.38
C ILE A 30 4.45 -10.05 -4.72
N LEU A 31 4.85 -8.99 -3.98
CA LEU A 31 4.50 -7.61 -4.29
C LEU A 31 5.78 -6.85 -4.58
N HIS A 32 5.81 -6.13 -5.70
CA HIS A 32 6.95 -5.29 -6.05
C HIS A 32 6.48 -3.87 -6.31
N ASN A 33 6.93 -2.94 -5.46
CA ASN A 33 6.78 -1.50 -5.62
C ASN A 33 5.32 -1.04 -5.88
N ILE A 34 4.39 -1.52 -5.06
CA ILE A 34 2.99 -1.11 -5.14
C ILE A 34 2.82 0.26 -4.48
N SER A 35 2.43 1.25 -5.29
CA SER A 35 2.03 2.58 -4.83
C SER A 35 0.57 2.81 -5.20
N LEU A 36 -0.27 3.09 -4.19
CA LEU A 36 -1.72 3.23 -4.34
C LEU A 36 -2.25 4.21 -3.30
N THR A 37 -3.08 5.15 -3.71
CA THR A 37 -3.86 5.98 -2.80
C THR A 37 -5.34 5.65 -2.94
N LEU A 38 -6.02 5.48 -1.82
CA LEU A 38 -7.46 5.31 -1.72
C LEU A 38 -8.01 6.47 -0.91
N ASN A 39 -8.86 7.28 -1.51
CA ASN A 39 -9.48 8.43 -0.86
C ASN A 39 -10.86 8.07 -0.27
N PRO A 40 -11.37 8.85 0.70
CA PRO A 40 -12.71 8.64 1.21
C PRO A 40 -13.78 8.70 0.09
N GLY A 41 -14.63 7.67 0.03
CA GLY A 41 -15.71 7.58 -0.96
C GLY A 41 -15.32 6.89 -2.28
N GLU A 42 -14.05 6.56 -2.47
CA GLU A 42 -13.59 5.77 -3.63
C GLU A 42 -13.73 4.26 -3.37
N ILE A 43 -13.94 3.51 -4.45
CA ILE A 43 -13.89 2.06 -4.47
C ILE A 43 -12.78 1.65 -5.42
N VAL A 44 -11.81 0.88 -4.93
CA VAL A 44 -10.75 0.28 -5.74
C VAL A 44 -11.01 -1.21 -5.83
N ALA A 45 -11.14 -1.73 -7.06
CA ALA A 45 -11.19 -3.15 -7.33
C ALA A 45 -9.76 -3.68 -7.57
N LEU A 46 -9.37 -4.70 -6.83
CA LEU A 46 -8.14 -5.46 -7.07
C LEU A 46 -8.56 -6.73 -7.84
N LEU A 47 -8.10 -6.84 -9.09
CA LEU A 47 -8.39 -7.97 -10.00
C LEU A 47 -7.20 -8.92 -10.08
#